data_AF-A0A7W1DB27-F1
#
_entry.id   AF-A0A7W1DB27-F1
#
_cell.length_a   1.000
_cell.length_b   1.000
_cell.length_c   1.000
_cell.angle_alpha   90.00
_cell.angle_beta   90.00
_cell.angle_gamma   90.00
#
_symmetry.space_group_name_H-M   'P 1'
#
loop_
_entity.id
_entity.type
_entity.pdbx_description
1 polymer ?
#
loop_
_entity_poly.entity_id
_entity_poly.type
_entity_poly.pdbx_seq_one_letter_code
_entity_poly.pdbx_strand_id
1 'polypeptide(L)'
;MKKALFIRFLVLVSLVVSATGGVFAQNTASPKPKSQEFSENDGVPVLAKHLPDWENARNSAAYILNPADLRKSLGERLVFDLIDFTGGTEAVTAPYPQGKLLIVEYTTPQASVDADNKIKQRLTEIGQNPPIFYRRIGNYNAFVFDGTDEAAANALLDQVKYEKYIQWLGTDPFAFKRAERAFVKAAADLFTSTTLAIVGGLGLSVIAGIIVGIIFFFIRDQKRAAMTAFSDAGGMTRLNLDGLTPQTLPDRLLED
;
A
#
# COMPACT_ATOMS: atom_id res chain seq x y z
N MET A 1 -18.40 -16.53 35.69
CA MET A 1 -17.35 -15.78 34.95
C MET A 1 -16.95 -16.36 33.59
N LYS A 2 -16.73 -17.68 33.43
CA LYS A 2 -16.16 -18.27 32.20
C LYS A 2 -17.01 -18.13 30.91
N LYS A 3 -18.35 -18.19 31.01
CA LYS A 3 -19.26 -17.99 29.85
C LYS A 3 -19.21 -16.56 29.28
N ALA A 4 -19.07 -15.56 30.14
CA ALA A 4 -19.00 -14.15 29.73
C ALA A 4 -17.68 -13.84 29.00
N LEU A 5 -16.59 -14.51 29.39
CA LEU A 5 -15.29 -14.37 28.72
C LEU A 5 -15.31 -14.97 27.30
N PHE A 6 -15.99 -16.12 27.14
CA PHE A 6 -16.10 -16.82 25.85
C PHE A 6 -16.94 -16.03 24.82
N ILE A 7 -18.06 -15.44 25.25
CA ILE A 7 -18.89 -14.60 24.39
C ILE A 7 -18.12 -13.33 23.96
N ARG A 8 -17.35 -12.73 24.88
CA ARG A 8 -16.50 -11.57 24.57
C ARG A 8 -15.42 -11.89 23.55
N PHE A 9 -14.82 -13.08 23.61
CA PHE A 9 -13.82 -13.52 22.63
C PHE A 9 -14.44 -13.72 21.23
N LEU A 10 -15.62 -14.35 21.15
CA LEU A 10 -16.32 -14.59 19.88
C LEU A 10 -16.77 -13.29 19.19
N VAL A 11 -17.25 -12.32 19.99
CA VAL A 11 -17.57 -10.97 19.48
C VAL A 11 -16.31 -10.25 19.01
N LEU A 12 -15.19 -10.38 19.72
CA LEU A 12 -13.92 -9.75 19.33
C LEU A 12 -13.39 -10.29 18.00
N VAL A 13 -13.47 -11.61 17.78
CA VAL A 13 -13.07 -12.24 16.50
C VAL A 13 -13.98 -11.79 15.35
N SER A 14 -15.30 -11.72 15.57
CA SER A 14 -16.25 -11.22 14.56
C SER A 14 -16.00 -9.75 14.20
N LEU A 15 -15.61 -8.92 15.18
CA LEU A 15 -15.32 -7.51 14.97
C LEU A 15 -14.02 -7.31 14.17
N VAL A 16 -13.00 -8.13 14.44
CA VAL A 16 -11.72 -8.10 13.71
C VAL A 16 -11.89 -8.53 12.25
N VAL A 17 -12.70 -9.55 11.97
CA VAL A 17 -12.99 -10.00 10.59
C VAL A 17 -13.82 -8.96 9.81
N SER A 18 -14.69 -8.22 10.48
CA SER A 18 -15.49 -7.16 9.85
C SER A 18 -14.66 -5.90 9.57
N ALA A 19 -13.67 -5.60 10.42
CA ALA A 19 -12.78 -4.44 10.27
C ALA A 19 -11.74 -4.63 9.15
N THR A 20 -11.31 -5.86 8.85
CA THR A 20 -10.34 -6.12 7.78
C THR A 20 -10.97 -6.14 6.38
N GLY A 21 -12.27 -6.41 6.26
CA GLY A 21 -13.00 -6.39 4.98
C GLY A 21 -13.30 -4.98 4.43
N GLY A 22 -13.37 -3.97 5.30
CA GLY A 22 -13.74 -2.60 4.91
C GLY A 22 -12.60 -1.74 4.35
N VAL A 23 -11.34 -2.13 4.56
CA VAL A 23 -10.17 -1.29 4.20
C VAL A 23 -9.76 -1.42 2.73
N PHE A 24 -10.24 -2.44 2.00
CA PHE A 24 -9.89 -2.64 0.59
C PHE A 24 -10.83 -1.98 -0.42
N ALA A 25 -11.88 -1.26 0.02
CA ALA A 25 -12.95 -0.81 -0.87
C ALA A 25 -13.06 0.72 -1.09
N GLN A 26 -12.22 1.55 -0.48
CA GLN A 26 -12.28 3.00 -0.69
C GLN A 26 -11.12 3.49 -1.54
N ASN A 27 -11.21 3.25 -2.85
CA ASN A 27 -10.43 3.99 -3.83
C ASN A 27 -11.23 5.24 -4.22
N THR A 28 -11.06 6.32 -3.45
CA THR A 28 -11.66 7.63 -3.78
C THR A 28 -10.94 8.20 -5.00
N ALA A 29 -11.53 8.01 -6.18
CA ALA A 29 -11.05 8.64 -7.40
C ALA A 29 -11.29 10.15 -7.33
N SER A 30 -10.24 10.90 -6.96
CA SER A 30 -10.18 12.35 -7.15
C SER A 30 -10.34 12.69 -8.64
N PRO A 31 -10.92 13.86 -8.99
CA PRO A 31 -11.04 14.29 -10.38
C PRO A 31 -9.66 14.31 -11.04
N LYS A 32 -9.50 13.54 -12.11
CA LYS A 32 -8.23 13.41 -12.84
C LYS A 32 -7.85 14.79 -13.40
N PRO A 33 -6.60 15.26 -13.21
CA PRO A 33 -6.12 16.47 -13.88
C PRO A 33 -6.21 16.30 -15.40
N LYS A 34 -6.11 17.37 -16.18
CA LYS A 34 -6.09 17.30 -17.66
C LYS A 34 -4.63 17.29 -18.09
N SER A 35 -4.03 16.11 -18.21
CA SER A 35 -2.64 15.92 -18.68
C SER A 35 -2.61 15.52 -20.16
N GLN A 36 -1.51 15.83 -20.84
CA GLN A 36 -1.14 15.33 -22.16
C GLN A 36 -1.17 13.80 -22.22
N GLU A 37 -0.63 13.13 -21.20
CA GLU A 37 -0.53 11.67 -21.16
C GLU A 37 -0.90 11.12 -19.77
N PHE A 38 -1.85 10.19 -19.76
CA PHE A 38 -2.16 9.38 -18.59
C PHE A 38 -1.62 7.98 -18.79
N SER A 39 -1.06 7.41 -17.73
CA SER A 39 -0.74 5.99 -17.76
C SER A 39 -2.02 5.17 -17.77
N GLU A 40 -2.12 4.25 -18.72
CA GLU A 40 -3.31 3.39 -18.93
C GLU A 40 -3.61 2.49 -17.72
N ASN A 41 -2.59 2.13 -16.94
CA ASN A 41 -2.72 1.19 -15.83
C ASN A 41 -3.35 1.81 -14.57
N ASP A 42 -2.98 3.05 -14.24
CA ASP A 42 -3.30 3.68 -12.96
C ASP A 42 -3.90 5.09 -13.10
N GLY A 43 -3.98 5.65 -14.30
CA GLY A 43 -4.61 6.94 -14.56
C GLY A 43 -3.88 8.13 -13.94
N VAL A 44 -2.59 7.98 -13.63
CA VAL A 44 -1.70 9.04 -13.13
C VAL A 44 -1.05 9.76 -14.33
N PRO A 45 -0.88 11.10 -14.30
CA PRO A 45 -0.10 11.81 -15.31
C PRO A 45 1.28 11.19 -15.48
N VAL A 46 1.68 10.90 -16.72
CA VAL A 46 2.96 10.22 -17.01
C VAL A 46 4.14 11.04 -16.46
N LEU A 47 4.11 12.36 -16.60
CA LEU A 47 5.15 13.25 -16.07
C LEU A 47 5.39 13.08 -14.57
N ALA A 48 4.35 12.79 -13.77
CA ALA A 48 4.51 12.58 -12.33
C ALA A 48 5.32 11.31 -12.01
N LYS A 49 5.31 10.32 -12.90
CA LYS A 49 6.10 9.08 -12.78
C LYS A 49 7.58 9.28 -13.09
N HIS A 50 7.94 10.41 -13.70
CA HIS A 50 9.33 10.75 -14.01
C HIS A 50 10.05 11.44 -12.85
N LEU A 51 9.35 11.65 -11.73
CA LEU A 51 9.97 12.03 -10.47
C LEU A 51 10.87 10.89 -9.96
N PRO A 52 12.06 11.20 -9.42
CA PRO A 52 12.86 10.22 -8.68
C PRO A 52 12.06 9.59 -7.54
N ASP A 53 12.09 8.26 -7.41
CA ASP A 53 11.34 7.54 -6.37
C ASP A 53 9.84 7.92 -6.34
N TRP A 54 9.21 7.92 -7.53
CA TRP A 54 7.85 8.44 -7.72
C TRP A 54 6.81 7.76 -6.83
N GLU A 55 7.00 6.48 -6.47
CA GLU A 55 6.11 5.74 -5.57
C GLU A 55 5.96 6.41 -4.20
N ASN A 56 7.04 7.03 -3.70
CA ASN A 56 7.06 7.75 -2.44
C ASN A 56 6.76 9.24 -2.64
N ALA A 57 7.31 9.84 -3.70
CA ALA A 57 7.16 11.27 -3.98
C ALA A 57 5.74 11.68 -4.40
N ARG A 58 4.93 10.76 -4.96
CA ARG A 58 3.55 11.04 -5.43
C ARG A 58 2.64 11.69 -4.40
N ASN A 59 2.85 11.45 -3.10
CA ASN A 59 2.00 11.97 -2.04
C ASN A 59 2.32 13.43 -1.68
N SER A 60 3.53 13.89 -1.99
CA SER A 60 3.99 15.26 -1.79
C SER A 60 4.19 16.02 -3.10
N ALA A 61 4.00 15.35 -4.23
CA ALA A 61 4.10 15.94 -5.56
C ALA A 61 2.91 16.85 -5.87
N ALA A 62 3.19 17.97 -6.51
CA ALA A 62 2.19 18.85 -7.09
C ALA A 62 2.34 18.87 -8.62
N TYR A 63 1.24 18.58 -9.29
CA TYR A 63 1.15 18.63 -10.74
C TYR A 63 0.58 19.99 -11.18
N ILE A 64 1.23 20.63 -12.13
CA ILE A 64 1.09 22.05 -12.44
C ILE A 64 0.83 22.22 -13.93
N LEU A 65 -0.27 22.89 -14.26
CA LEU A 65 -0.70 23.16 -15.63
C LEU A 65 -0.74 24.65 -15.98
N ASN A 66 -0.46 25.51 -15.00
CA ASN A 66 -0.52 26.95 -15.19
C ASN A 66 0.44 27.68 -14.23
N PRO A 67 0.77 28.96 -14.52
CA PRO A 67 1.71 29.73 -13.71
C PRO A 67 1.22 30.04 -12.27
N ALA A 68 -0.09 30.01 -12.02
CA ALA A 68 -0.63 30.30 -10.68
C ALA A 68 -0.39 29.12 -9.74
N ASP A 69 -0.63 27.90 -10.20
CA ASP A 69 -0.35 26.67 -9.45
C ASP A 69 1.15 26.50 -9.19
N LEU A 70 2.00 26.90 -10.14
CA LEU A 70 3.45 26.89 -9.98
C LEU A 70 3.89 27.75 -8.77
N ARG A 71 3.40 28.99 -8.72
CA ARG A 71 3.69 29.95 -7.64
C ARG A 71 3.11 29.48 -6.30
N LYS A 72 1.92 28.89 -6.31
CA LYS A 72 1.29 28.33 -5.13
C LYS A 72 2.12 27.19 -4.51
N SER A 73 2.74 26.34 -5.34
CA SER A 73 3.51 25.19 -4.86
C SER A 73 4.94 25.53 -4.41
N LEU A 74 5.62 26.46 -5.08
CA LEU A 74 7.05 26.72 -4.86
C LEU A 74 7.38 28.13 -4.33
N GLY A 75 6.38 28.98 -4.15
CA GLY A 75 6.54 30.41 -3.89
C GLY A 75 6.94 31.19 -5.14
N GLU A 76 7.09 32.51 -5.03
CA GLU A 76 7.54 33.32 -6.16
C GLU A 76 9.03 33.06 -6.45
N ARG A 77 9.38 32.80 -7.72
CA ARG A 77 10.75 32.58 -8.18
C ARG A 77 11.03 33.37 -9.45
N LEU A 78 12.26 33.90 -9.56
CA LEU A 78 12.68 34.80 -10.66
C LEU A 78 12.68 34.17 -12.07
N VAL A 79 12.60 32.84 -12.14
CA VAL A 79 12.61 32.06 -13.39
C VAL A 79 11.21 31.65 -13.86
N PHE A 80 10.17 31.84 -13.04
CA PHE A 80 8.82 31.37 -13.38
C PHE A 80 8.18 32.14 -14.53
N ASP A 81 8.53 33.41 -14.72
CA ASP A 81 8.07 34.22 -15.86
C ASP A 81 8.60 33.73 -17.21
N LEU A 82 9.62 32.87 -17.20
CA LEU A 82 10.22 32.30 -18.42
C LEU A 82 9.55 30.99 -18.83
N ILE A 83 8.72 30.41 -17.97
CA ILE A 83 8.03 29.14 -18.23
C ILE A 83 6.68 29.47 -18.88
N ASP A 84 6.58 29.17 -20.17
CA ASP A 84 5.36 29.39 -20.95
C ASP A 84 4.48 28.12 -20.94
N PHE A 85 3.29 28.23 -20.35
CA PHE A 85 2.28 27.15 -20.30
C PHE A 85 1.33 27.13 -21.51
N THR A 86 1.36 28.13 -22.39
CA THR A 86 0.41 28.24 -23.51
C THR A 86 0.54 27.12 -24.55
N GLY A 87 1.75 26.58 -24.73
CA GLY A 87 2.04 25.47 -25.65
C GLY A 87 1.67 24.07 -25.14
N GLY A 88 0.89 23.99 -24.07
CA GLY A 88 0.56 22.72 -23.39
C GLY A 88 1.63 22.26 -22.40
N THR A 89 2.64 23.08 -22.11
CA THR A 89 3.70 22.77 -21.14
C THR A 89 3.11 22.31 -19.81
N GLU A 90 3.68 21.26 -19.25
CA GLU A 90 3.26 20.70 -17.97
C GLU A 90 4.43 20.74 -17.00
N ALA A 91 4.15 20.80 -15.71
CA ALA A 91 5.20 20.74 -14.72
C ALA A 91 4.80 19.84 -13.55
N VAL A 92 5.80 19.25 -12.92
CA VAL A 92 5.64 18.53 -11.67
C VAL A 92 6.71 18.98 -10.70
N THR A 93 6.34 19.16 -9.44
CA THR A 93 7.29 19.47 -8.38
C THR A 93 7.09 18.56 -7.19
N ALA A 94 8.19 18.21 -6.53
CA ALA A 94 8.16 17.48 -5.27
C ALA A 94 9.33 17.90 -4.36
N PRO A 95 9.15 17.89 -3.04
CA PRO A 95 10.23 18.14 -2.09
C PRO A 95 11.12 16.90 -1.96
N TYR A 96 12.44 17.11 -2.01
CA TYR A 96 13.47 16.10 -1.72
C TYR A 96 14.44 16.61 -0.64
N PRO A 97 15.19 15.72 0.02
CA PRO A 97 16.22 16.12 0.99
C PRO A 97 17.27 17.09 0.42
N GLN A 98 17.55 16.99 -0.88
CA GLN A 98 18.54 17.80 -1.59
C GLN A 98 17.98 19.17 -2.04
N GLY A 99 16.66 19.38 -1.95
CA GLY A 99 15.98 20.60 -2.41
C GLY A 99 14.61 20.30 -3.01
N LYS A 100 13.95 21.33 -3.52
CA LYS A 100 12.66 21.19 -4.21
C LYS A 100 12.90 21.00 -5.70
N LEU A 101 12.58 19.82 -6.20
CA LEU A 101 12.69 19.48 -7.62
C LEU A 101 11.48 20.03 -8.37
N LEU A 102 11.71 20.67 -9.51
CA LEU A 102 10.70 21.04 -10.49
C LEU A 102 11.12 20.49 -11.84
N ILE A 103 10.28 19.69 -12.47
CA ILE A 103 10.45 19.23 -13.85
C ILE A 103 9.41 19.93 -14.70
N VAL A 104 9.84 20.62 -15.75
CA VAL A 104 8.96 21.27 -16.72
C VAL A 104 9.09 20.54 -18.05
N GLU A 105 8.00 19.94 -18.52
CA GLU A 105 7.91 19.26 -19.80
C GLU A 105 7.33 20.18 -20.87
N TYR A 106 8.11 20.39 -21.92
CA TYR A 106 7.65 21.06 -23.13
C TYR A 106 7.20 20.04 -24.19
N THR A 107 6.12 20.38 -24.89
CA THR A 107 5.53 19.54 -25.94
C THR A 107 6.52 19.25 -27.08
N THR A 108 7.45 20.16 -27.37
CA THR A 108 8.46 19.99 -28.42
C THR A 108 9.89 20.18 -27.90
N PRO A 109 10.88 19.49 -28.48
CA PRO A 109 12.28 19.71 -28.14
C PRO A 109 12.73 21.15 -28.39
N GLN A 110 12.23 21.79 -29.46
CA GLN A 110 12.57 23.16 -29.80
C GLN A 110 12.09 24.15 -28.73
N ALA A 111 10.86 24.00 -28.23
CA ALA A 111 10.34 24.83 -27.15
C ALA A 111 11.18 24.68 -25.86
N SER A 112 11.62 23.46 -25.54
CA SER A 112 12.54 23.23 -24.41
C SER A 112 13.90 23.90 -24.61
N VAL A 113 14.46 23.88 -25.83
CA VAL A 113 15.73 24.57 -26.16
C VAL A 113 15.58 26.09 -26.05
N ASP A 114 14.50 26.64 -26.58
CA ASP A 114 14.25 28.08 -26.55
C ASP A 114 14.08 28.57 -25.09
N ALA A 115 13.37 27.80 -24.27
CA ALA A 115 13.28 28.04 -22.84
C ALA A 115 14.64 27.89 -22.13
N ASP A 116 15.41 26.86 -22.46
CA ASP A 116 16.74 26.60 -21.87
C ASP A 116 17.70 27.78 -22.06
N ASN A 117 17.72 28.35 -23.27
CA ASN A 117 18.54 29.52 -23.57
C ASN A 117 18.15 30.72 -22.71
N LYS A 118 16.84 31.01 -22.59
CA LYS A 118 16.32 32.11 -21.76
C LYS A 118 16.61 31.89 -20.27
N ILE A 119 16.44 30.67 -19.79
CA ILE A 119 16.68 30.30 -18.39
C ILE A 119 18.17 30.45 -18.06
N LYS A 120 19.08 29.91 -18.88
CA LYS A 120 20.54 30.05 -18.67
C LYS A 120 20.98 31.51 -18.65
N GLN A 121 20.44 32.32 -19.56
CA GLN A 121 20.71 33.75 -19.57
C GLN A 121 20.24 34.39 -18.25
N ARG A 122 19.01 34.13 -17.83
CA ARG A 122 18.45 34.66 -16.58
C ARG A 122 19.22 34.21 -15.34
N LEU A 123 19.60 32.94 -15.27
CA LEU A 123 20.41 32.41 -14.15
C LEU A 123 21.78 33.09 -14.07
N THR A 124 22.36 33.45 -15.22
CA THR A 124 23.60 34.23 -15.28
C THR A 124 23.38 35.66 -14.78
N GLU A 125 22.26 36.28 -15.12
CA GLU A 125 21.90 37.66 -14.71
C GLU A 125 21.58 37.79 -13.22
N ILE A 126 20.85 36.84 -12.64
CA ILE A 126 20.46 36.87 -11.22
C ILE A 126 21.57 36.40 -10.28
N GLY A 127 22.58 35.70 -10.83
CA GLY A 127 23.63 35.06 -10.05
C GLY A 127 23.15 33.84 -9.26
N GLN A 128 24.04 33.22 -8.49
CA GLN A 128 23.74 32.00 -7.71
C GLN A 128 23.15 32.29 -6.31
N ASN A 129 22.43 33.41 -6.14
CA ASN A 129 21.87 33.78 -4.83
C ASN A 129 20.37 34.15 -4.90
N PRO A 130 19.45 33.28 -4.48
CA PRO A 130 19.68 31.92 -3.95
C PRO A 130 20.17 30.95 -5.05
N PRO A 131 20.89 29.87 -4.68
CA PRO A 131 21.38 28.89 -5.66
C PRO A 131 20.21 28.16 -6.32
N ILE A 132 20.24 28.12 -7.65
CA ILE A 132 19.26 27.39 -8.47
C ILE A 132 20.06 26.45 -9.37
N PHE A 133 19.96 25.16 -9.11
CA PHE A 133 20.60 24.15 -9.94
C PHE A 133 19.65 23.80 -11.08
N TYR A 134 20.17 23.78 -12.30
CA TYR A 134 19.34 23.71 -13.49
C TYR A 134 19.98 22.81 -14.55
N ARG A 135 19.16 21.99 -15.20
CA ARG A 135 19.58 21.15 -16.32
C ARG A 135 18.45 20.88 -17.30
N ARG A 136 18.78 20.93 -18.59
CA ARG A 136 17.91 20.42 -19.66
C ARG A 136 18.15 18.92 -19.90
N ILE A 137 17.09 18.13 -19.95
CA ILE A 137 17.12 16.67 -20.14
C ILE A 137 16.05 16.30 -21.18
N GLY A 138 16.43 16.14 -22.45
CA GLY A 138 15.46 15.90 -23.53
C GLY A 138 14.51 17.08 -23.69
N ASN A 139 13.20 16.85 -23.50
CA ASN A 139 12.18 17.90 -23.50
C ASN A 139 11.97 18.54 -22.12
N TYR A 140 12.73 18.11 -21.10
CA TYR A 140 12.59 18.60 -19.73
C TYR A 140 13.56 19.72 -19.43
N ASN A 141 13.04 20.71 -18.72
CA ASN A 141 13.84 21.72 -18.04
C ASN A 141 13.65 21.47 -16.54
N ALA A 142 14.67 20.90 -15.91
CA ALA A 142 14.64 20.47 -14.52
C ALA A 142 15.41 21.45 -13.63
N PHE A 143 14.83 21.79 -12.48
CA PHE A 143 15.36 22.73 -11.50
C PHE A 143 15.38 22.10 -10.12
N VAL A 144 16.41 22.40 -9.33
CA VAL A 144 16.43 22.16 -7.89
C VAL A 144 16.56 23.50 -7.18
N PHE A 145 15.51 23.87 -6.45
CA PHE A 145 15.47 25.08 -5.64
C PHE A 145 15.81 24.76 -4.18
N ASP A 146 16.25 25.79 -3.45
CA ASP A 146 16.52 25.72 -2.01
C ASP A 146 17.57 24.66 -1.63
N GLY A 147 18.41 24.23 -2.58
CA GLY A 147 19.49 23.26 -2.35
C GLY A 147 20.75 23.96 -1.83
N THR A 148 21.44 23.33 -0.88
CA THR A 148 22.67 23.88 -0.28
C THR A 148 23.95 23.24 -0.81
N ASP A 149 23.84 22.10 -1.49
CA ASP A 149 24.96 21.34 -2.03
C ASP A 149 24.74 21.07 -3.52
N GLU A 150 25.67 21.57 -4.34
CA GLU A 150 25.67 21.41 -5.79
C GLU A 150 25.83 19.96 -6.21
N ALA A 151 26.64 19.17 -5.50
CA ALA A 151 26.86 17.77 -5.84
C ALA A 151 25.59 16.95 -5.60
N ALA A 152 24.93 17.15 -4.45
CA ALA A 152 23.66 16.51 -4.13
C ALA A 152 22.53 16.92 -5.09
N ALA A 153 22.43 18.20 -5.44
CA ALA A 153 21.43 18.68 -6.39
C ALA A 153 21.63 18.09 -7.80
N ASN A 154 22.88 18.01 -8.27
CA ASN A 154 23.20 17.38 -9.54
C ASN A 154 22.90 15.87 -9.53
N ALA A 155 23.19 15.17 -8.43
CA ALA A 155 22.84 13.75 -8.28
C ALA A 155 21.32 13.50 -8.26
N LEU A 156 20.52 14.47 -7.79
CA LEU A 156 19.06 14.42 -7.91
C LEU A 156 18.62 14.63 -9.36
N LEU A 157 19.22 15.58 -10.07
CA LEU A 157 18.94 15.81 -11.49
C LEU A 157 19.33 14.62 -12.38
N ASP A 158 20.38 13.88 -12.04
CA ASP A 158 20.80 12.66 -12.74
C ASP A 158 19.75 11.53 -12.68
N GLN A 159 18.89 11.55 -11.67
CA GLN A 159 17.81 10.57 -11.52
C GLN A 159 16.59 10.90 -12.38
N VAL A 160 16.47 12.14 -12.87
CA VAL A 160 15.40 12.54 -13.78
C VAL A 160 15.67 11.96 -15.17
N LYS A 161 14.89 10.96 -15.56
CA LYS A 161 15.01 10.31 -16.86
C LYS A 161 13.84 10.69 -17.76
N TYR A 162 14.17 11.15 -18.95
CA TYR A 162 13.18 11.39 -19.99
C TYR A 162 12.73 10.07 -20.60
N GLU A 163 11.52 9.63 -20.30
CA GLU A 163 10.91 8.44 -20.88
C GLU A 163 9.71 8.88 -21.74
N LYS A 164 9.93 9.12 -23.05
CA LYS A 164 8.82 9.35 -23.97
C LYS A 164 8.20 8.03 -24.38
N TYR A 165 6.89 7.90 -24.22
CA TYR A 165 6.17 6.80 -24.82
C TYR A 165 6.14 6.98 -26.35
N ILE A 166 6.87 6.12 -27.06
CA ILE A 166 6.87 6.13 -28.52
C ILE A 166 5.62 5.40 -28.99
N GLN A 167 4.59 6.17 -29.38
CA GLN A 167 3.47 5.62 -30.11
C GLN A 167 3.88 5.42 -31.57
N TRP A 168 3.92 4.17 -32.02
CA TRP A 168 4.20 3.85 -33.41
C TRP A 168 3.00 4.26 -34.27
N LEU A 169 3.23 5.06 -35.32
CA LEU A 169 2.21 5.46 -36.30
C LEU A 169 1.74 4.30 -37.20
N GLY A 170 2.33 3.10 -37.05
CA GLY A 170 1.96 1.86 -37.72
C GLY A 170 1.98 0.69 -36.74
N THR A 171 2.06 -0.55 -37.23
CA THR A 171 2.08 -1.74 -36.36
C THR A 171 3.31 -1.72 -35.45
N ASP A 172 3.09 -1.61 -34.13
CA ASP A 172 4.17 -1.62 -33.14
C ASP A 172 4.96 -2.95 -33.22
N PRO A 173 6.27 -2.91 -33.58
CA PRO A 173 7.09 -4.11 -33.76
C PRO A 173 7.31 -4.88 -32.44
N PHE A 174 6.98 -4.27 -31.30
CA PHE A 174 7.08 -4.86 -29.97
C PHE A 174 5.73 -5.18 -29.35
N ALA A 175 4.60 -4.94 -30.04
CA ALA A 175 3.26 -5.23 -29.53
C ALA A 175 3.13 -6.69 -29.06
N PHE A 176 3.63 -7.63 -29.89
CA PHE A 176 3.59 -9.05 -29.56
C PHE A 176 4.39 -9.38 -28.29
N LYS A 177 5.63 -8.86 -28.17
CA LYS A 177 6.47 -9.06 -26.98
C LYS A 177 5.89 -8.40 -25.72
N ARG A 178 5.13 -7.31 -25.88
CA ARG A 178 4.45 -6.65 -24.77
C ARG A 178 3.23 -7.44 -24.32
N ALA A 179 2.44 -7.95 -25.27
CA ALA A 179 1.32 -8.85 -25.00
C ALA A 179 1.78 -10.15 -24.32
N GLU A 180 2.89 -10.75 -24.79
CA GLU A 180 3.49 -11.92 -24.16
C GLU A 180 3.91 -11.64 -22.71
N ARG A 181 4.62 -10.53 -22.46
CA ARG A 181 4.99 -10.14 -21.08
C ARG A 181 3.79 -9.86 -20.19
N ALA A 182 2.76 -9.19 -20.73
CA ALA A 182 1.53 -8.93 -19.99
C ALA A 182 0.79 -10.22 -19.64
N PHE A 183 0.72 -11.16 -20.59
CA PHE A 183 0.15 -12.49 -20.36
C PHE A 183 0.93 -13.28 -19.31
N VAL A 184 2.26 -13.32 -19.38
CA VAL A 184 3.11 -13.99 -18.40
C VAL A 184 2.93 -13.39 -17.00
N LYS A 185 2.90 -12.06 -16.88
CA LYS A 185 2.67 -11.39 -15.60
C LYS A 185 1.28 -11.70 -15.03
N ALA A 186 0.23 -11.57 -15.85
CA ALA A 186 -1.13 -11.88 -15.42
C ALA A 186 -1.29 -13.34 -15.00
N ALA A 187 -0.68 -14.28 -15.73
CA ALA A 187 -0.67 -15.70 -15.38
C ALA A 187 0.08 -15.96 -14.06
N ALA A 188 1.24 -15.32 -13.86
CA ALA A 188 2.01 -15.43 -12.62
C ALA A 188 1.25 -14.85 -11.42
N ASP A 189 0.58 -13.71 -11.59
CA ASP A 189 -0.24 -13.09 -10.54
C ASP A 189 -1.44 -13.96 -10.19
N LEU A 190 -2.14 -14.49 -11.19
CA LEU A 190 -3.26 -15.42 -10.98
C LEU A 190 -2.79 -16.69 -10.23
N PHE A 191 -1.67 -17.26 -10.64
CA PHE A 191 -1.09 -18.44 -10.00
C PHE A 191 -0.69 -18.16 -8.55
N THR A 192 -0.01 -17.03 -8.31
CA THR A 192 0.45 -16.63 -6.98
C THR A 192 -0.74 -16.34 -6.06
N SER A 193 -1.73 -15.58 -6.55
CA SER A 193 -2.95 -15.26 -5.82
C SER A 193 -3.76 -16.51 -5.45
N THR A 194 -3.98 -17.40 -6.42
CA THR A 194 -4.73 -18.65 -6.20
C THR A 194 -3.99 -19.57 -5.22
N THR A 195 -2.68 -19.71 -5.39
CA THR A 195 -1.85 -20.52 -4.49
C THR A 195 -1.88 -19.96 -3.07
N LEU A 196 -1.72 -18.65 -2.90
CA LEU A 196 -1.78 -18.00 -1.60
C LEU A 196 -3.17 -18.14 -0.95
N ALA A 197 -4.25 -18.02 -1.74
CA ALA A 197 -5.60 -18.19 -1.23
C ALA A 197 -5.87 -19.63 -0.75
N ILE A 198 -5.43 -20.64 -1.52
CA ILE A 198 -5.59 -22.05 -1.14
C ILE A 198 -4.73 -22.38 0.07
N VAL A 199 -3.42 -22.08 0.02
CA VAL A 199 -2.48 -22.39 1.12
C VAL A 199 -2.85 -21.60 2.37
N GLY A 200 -3.20 -20.33 2.23
CA GLY A 200 -3.66 -19.48 3.32
C GLY A 200 -4.97 -19.97 3.93
N GLY A 201 -5.96 -20.31 3.10
CA GLY A 201 -7.24 -20.86 3.53
C GLY A 201 -7.10 -22.19 4.27
N LEU A 202 -6.30 -23.12 3.73
CA LEU A 202 -5.99 -24.38 4.38
C LEU A 202 -5.23 -24.15 5.71
N GLY A 203 -4.22 -23.29 5.70
CA GLY A 203 -3.47 -22.94 6.91
C GLY A 203 -4.37 -22.38 8.01
N LEU A 204 -5.26 -21.43 7.67
CA LEU A 204 -6.24 -20.87 8.59
C LEU A 204 -7.22 -21.92 9.11
N SER A 205 -7.68 -22.84 8.27
CA SER A 205 -8.59 -23.92 8.68
C SER A 205 -7.95 -24.86 9.70
N VAL A 206 -6.67 -25.21 9.52
CA VAL A 206 -5.92 -26.05 10.45
C VAL A 206 -5.73 -25.33 11.78
N ILE A 207 -5.32 -24.06 11.75
CA ILE A 207 -5.14 -23.24 12.95
C ILE A 207 -6.47 -23.12 13.72
N ALA A 208 -7.58 -22.82 13.02
CA ALA A 208 -8.89 -22.73 13.63
C ALA A 208 -9.32 -24.08 14.24
N GLY A 209 -9.09 -25.19 13.55
CA GLY A 209 -9.36 -26.53 14.06
C GLY A 209 -8.60 -26.85 15.35
N ILE A 210 -7.30 -26.51 15.40
CA ILE A 210 -6.46 -26.67 16.60
C ILE A 210 -7.02 -25.84 17.76
N ILE A 211 -7.34 -24.56 17.52
CA ILE A 211 -7.88 -23.67 18.56
C ILE A 211 -9.21 -24.22 19.11
N VAL A 212 -10.14 -24.59 18.25
CA VAL A 212 -11.44 -25.16 18.68
C VAL A 212 -11.25 -26.47 19.43
N GLY A 213 -10.34 -27.33 18.96
CA GLY A 213 -9.99 -28.59 19.63
C GLY A 213 -9.44 -28.38 21.04
N ILE A 214 -8.51 -27.44 21.21
CA ILE A 214 -7.94 -27.07 22.51
C ILE A 214 -9.02 -26.54 23.45
N ILE A 215 -9.87 -25.62 22.97
CA ILE A 215 -10.99 -25.08 23.77
C ILE A 215 -11.92 -26.21 24.23
N PHE A 216 -12.29 -27.11 23.33
CA PHE A 216 -13.16 -28.24 23.65
C PHE A 216 -12.52 -29.17 24.69
N PHE A 217 -11.23 -29.46 24.55
CA PHE A 217 -10.46 -30.25 25.51
C PHE A 217 -10.51 -29.62 26.92
N PHE A 218 -10.21 -28.33 27.05
CA PHE A 218 -10.26 -27.64 28.34
C PHE A 218 -11.67 -27.59 28.95
N ILE A 219 -12.71 -27.43 28.13
CA ILE A 219 -14.11 -27.49 28.62
C ILE A 219 -14.42 -28.90 29.15
N ARG A 220 -14.03 -29.95 28.43
CA ARG A 220 -14.24 -31.34 28.83
C ARG A 220 -13.48 -31.66 30.12
N ASP A 221 -12.23 -31.22 30.21
CA ASP A 221 -11.38 -31.45 31.38
C ASP A 221 -11.94 -30.73 32.63
N GLN A 222 -12.37 -29.47 32.49
CA GLN A 222 -13.04 -28.76 33.60
C GLN A 222 -14.33 -29.45 34.06
N LYS A 223 -15.12 -30.02 33.14
CA LYS A 223 -16.30 -30.81 33.50
C LYS A 223 -15.93 -32.08 34.26
N ARG A 224 -14.81 -32.71 33.92
CA ARG A 224 -14.30 -33.90 34.63
C ARG A 224 -13.78 -33.55 36.03
N ALA A 225 -13.00 -32.48 36.15
CA ALA A 225 -12.47 -32.01 37.43
C ALA A 225 -13.58 -31.55 38.40
N ALA A 226 -14.72 -31.09 37.87
CA ALA A 226 -15.90 -30.72 38.67
C ALA A 226 -16.78 -31.90 39.10
N MET A 227 -16.49 -33.14 38.65
CA MET A 227 -17.18 -34.33 39.15
C MET A 227 -16.58 -34.74 40.49
N THR A 228 -17.34 -34.55 41.57
CA THR A 228 -16.92 -34.82 42.96
C THR A 228 -16.96 -36.30 43.36
N ALA A 229 -17.35 -37.19 42.46
CA ALA A 229 -17.31 -38.64 42.68
C ALA A 229 -16.87 -39.36 41.39
N PHE A 230 -15.82 -40.17 41.49
CA PHE A 230 -15.36 -41.05 40.42
C PHE A 230 -16.42 -42.11 40.15
N SER A 231 -17.04 -42.07 38.96
CA SER A 231 -17.84 -43.17 38.43
C SER A 231 -16.93 -44.04 37.58
N ASP A 232 -16.58 -45.24 38.07
CA ASP A 232 -15.77 -46.24 37.34
C ASP A 232 -16.48 -46.76 36.07
N ALA A 233 -17.77 -46.46 35.92
CA ALA A 233 -18.62 -46.91 34.80
C ALA A 233 -18.72 -45.90 33.63
N GLY A 234 -17.75 -45.00 33.46
CA GLY A 234 -17.65 -44.19 32.23
C GLY A 234 -18.82 -43.24 31.94
N GLY A 235 -19.59 -42.84 32.96
CA GLY A 235 -20.71 -41.90 32.81
C GLY A 235 -22.09 -42.54 32.59
N MET A 236 -22.25 -43.85 32.80
CA MET A 236 -23.59 -44.43 32.90
C MET A 236 -24.24 -44.09 34.26
N THR A 237 -25.56 -43.88 34.23
CA THR A 237 -26.41 -43.58 35.39
C THR A 237 -26.12 -44.55 36.54
N ARG A 238 -25.63 -44.03 37.68
CA ARG A 238 -25.40 -44.83 38.88
C ARG A 238 -26.73 -45.40 39.36
N LEU A 239 -26.79 -46.73 39.52
CA LEU A 239 -27.89 -47.36 40.24
C LEU A 239 -27.76 -46.96 41.72
N ASN A 240 -28.68 -46.11 42.19
CA ASN A 240 -28.68 -45.61 43.56
C ASN A 240 -29.23 -46.70 44.48
N LEU A 241 -28.36 -47.29 45.31
CA LEU A 241 -28.72 -48.34 46.28
C LEU A 241 -28.99 -47.78 47.69
N ASP A 242 -28.92 -46.45 47.86
CA ASP A 242 -29.19 -45.77 49.11
C ASP A 242 -30.69 -45.89 49.45
N GLY A 243 -31.04 -46.94 50.19
CA GLY A 243 -32.41 -47.29 50.57
C GLY A 243 -32.80 -48.76 50.35
N LEU A 244 -31.95 -49.57 49.72
CA LEU A 244 -32.19 -51.01 49.48
C LEU A 244 -31.28 -51.94 50.28
N THR A 245 -30.36 -51.41 51.09
CA THR A 245 -29.64 -52.20 52.09
C THR A 245 -30.56 -52.44 53.30
N PRO A 246 -30.94 -53.69 53.60
CA PRO A 246 -31.71 -53.97 54.81
C PRO A 246 -30.90 -53.52 56.04
N GLN A 247 -31.56 -52.84 56.98
CA GLN A 247 -30.95 -52.49 58.25
C GLN A 247 -30.52 -53.79 58.95
N THR A 248 -29.22 -54.02 59.03
CA THR A 248 -28.67 -55.08 59.87
C THR A 248 -28.90 -54.68 61.33
N LEU A 249 -29.95 -55.23 61.94
CA LEU A 249 -30.14 -55.20 63.39
C LEU A 249 -28.93 -55.89 64.05
N PRO A 250 -28.24 -55.26 65.00
CA PRO A 250 -27.16 -55.89 65.72
C PRO A 250 -27.77 -56.75 66.82
N ASP A 251 -28.09 -58.01 66.53
CA ASP A 251 -28.42 -58.96 67.59
C ASP A 251 -28.07 -60.39 67.21
N ARG A 252 -26.81 -60.73 67.53
CA ARG A 252 -26.36 -61.96 68.19
C ARG A 252 -24.88 -62.16 67.91
N LEU A 253 -24.08 -61.42 68.67
CA LEU A 253 -22.79 -61.89 69.11
C LEU A 253 -23.05 -62.84 70.29
N LEU A 254 -22.61 -64.10 70.13
CA LEU A 254 -22.45 -65.14 71.15
C LEU A 254 -23.73 -65.75 71.76
N GLU A 255 -23.95 -67.04 71.45
CA GLU A 255 -24.39 -68.05 72.43
C GLU A 255 -23.98 -69.43 71.87
N ASP A 256 -22.97 -70.01 72.56
CA ASP A 256 -22.37 -71.36 72.58
C ASP A 256 -21.95 -72.09 71.29
#